data_AF-A0AA43T4H1-F1
#
_entry.id   AF-A0AA43T4H1-F1
#
_cell.length_a   1.000
_cell.length_b   1.000
_cell.length_c   1.000
_cell.angle_alpha   90.00
_cell.angle_beta   90.00
_cell.angle_gamma   90.00
#
_symmetry.space_group_name_H-M   'P 1'
#
loop_
_entity.id
_entity.type
_entity.pdbx_description
1 polymer ?
#
loop_
_entity_poly.entity_id
_entity_poly.type
_entity_poly.pdbx_seq_one_letter_code
_entity_poly.pdbx_strand_id
1 'polypeptide(L)'
;MSENESNKENKGRTATPARPYANDMEAVNRLRRQLTAISASKDSGLITSEQANAKAVEAIGKTREAKSKYLQRKPLDYLERICRNGWVSEAVKRIPKLYPYLDHPDRWIRKDE
;
A
#
# COMPACT_ATOMS: atom_id res chain seq x y z
N MET A 1 34.69 9.09 -49.30
CA MET A 1 34.12 9.86 -48.19
C MET A 1 32.62 9.68 -48.25
N SER A 2 32.06 8.69 -47.54
CA SER A 2 30.64 8.69 -47.14
C SER A 2 30.59 7.95 -45.82
N GLU A 3 30.02 8.64 -44.85
CA GLU A 3 30.25 8.48 -43.44
C GLU A 3 29.54 7.26 -42.85
N ASN A 4 30.19 6.74 -41.82
CA ASN A 4 29.72 5.76 -40.87
C ASN A 4 28.70 6.42 -39.91
N GLU A 5 28.06 5.60 -39.05
CA GLU A 5 27.31 5.99 -37.85
C GLU A 5 25.84 6.43 -38.08
N SER A 6 24.83 5.99 -37.31
CA SER A 6 24.84 5.26 -36.06
C SER A 6 23.52 4.49 -35.91
N ASN A 7 23.68 3.21 -35.62
CA ASN A 7 22.72 2.37 -34.94
C ASN A 7 22.24 3.08 -33.66
N LYS A 8 20.99 3.55 -33.63
CA LYS A 8 20.34 3.96 -32.38
C LYS A 8 19.08 3.13 -32.24
N GLU A 9 19.28 1.91 -31.76
CA GLU A 9 18.26 1.10 -31.12
C GLU A 9 17.53 2.00 -30.12
N ASN A 10 16.36 2.47 -30.55
CA ASN A 10 15.40 3.07 -29.67
C ASN A 10 14.93 1.91 -28.79
N LYS A 11 15.64 1.69 -27.68
CA LYS A 11 15.18 0.87 -26.56
C LYS A 11 13.86 1.49 -26.13
N GLY A 12 12.78 1.04 -26.77
CA GLY A 12 11.44 1.22 -26.31
C GLY A 12 11.49 0.75 -24.87
N ARG A 13 11.44 1.72 -23.95
CA ARG A 13 11.02 1.46 -22.59
C ARG A 13 9.65 0.84 -22.78
N THR A 14 9.60 -0.48 -22.80
CA THR A 14 8.36 -1.24 -22.62
C THR A 14 7.82 -0.70 -21.31
N ALA A 15 6.88 0.24 -21.40
CA ALA A 15 6.12 0.69 -20.27
C ALA A 15 5.42 -0.57 -19.78
N THR A 16 6.00 -1.21 -18.76
CA THR A 16 5.41 -2.39 -18.14
C THR A 16 3.97 -2.02 -17.85
N PRO A 17 2.98 -2.70 -18.47
CA PRO A 17 1.59 -2.30 -18.34
C PRO A 17 1.26 -2.22 -16.86
N ALA A 18 0.68 -1.08 -16.45
CA ALA A 18 0.34 -0.83 -15.06
C ALA A 18 -0.50 -2.01 -14.55
N ARG A 19 0.03 -2.76 -13.58
CA ARG A 19 -0.67 -3.89 -12.96
C ARG A 19 -1.48 -3.31 -11.81
N PRO A 20 -2.80 -3.07 -11.96
CA PRO A 20 -3.54 -2.30 -10.97
C PRO A 20 -3.60 -3.03 -9.62
N TYR A 21 -3.55 -4.36 -9.65
CA TYR A 21 -3.41 -5.18 -8.45
C TYR A 21 -2.07 -4.98 -7.70
N ALA A 22 -0.96 -4.82 -8.43
CA ALA A 22 0.34 -4.57 -7.81
C ALA A 22 0.40 -3.20 -7.12
N ASN A 23 -0.17 -2.17 -7.77
CA ASN A 23 -0.30 -0.84 -7.18
C ASN A 23 -1.15 -0.87 -5.90
N ASP A 24 -2.22 -1.67 -5.88
CA ASP A 24 -3.06 -1.82 -4.69
C ASP A 24 -2.33 -2.54 -3.55
N MET A 25 -1.62 -3.63 -3.85
CA MET A 25 -0.83 -4.33 -2.82
C MET A 25 0.29 -3.43 -2.29
N GLU A 26 0.93 -2.64 -3.16
CA GLU A 26 1.93 -1.66 -2.73
C GLU A 26 1.31 -0.56 -1.85
N ALA A 27 0.13 -0.06 -2.19
CA ALA A 27 -0.60 0.91 -1.37
C ALA A 27 -0.95 0.34 0.01
N VAL A 28 -1.43 -0.90 0.07
CA VAL A 28 -1.70 -1.60 1.34
C VAL A 28 -0.42 -1.85 2.13
N ASN A 29 0.69 -2.17 1.46
CA ASN A 29 1.97 -2.39 2.12
C ASN A 29 2.53 -1.09 2.71
N ARG A 30 2.38 0.02 1.98
CA ARG A 30 2.69 1.36 2.47
C ARG A 30 1.83 1.72 3.68
N LEU A 31 0.53 1.42 3.64
CA LEU A 31 -0.37 1.59 4.77
C LEU A 31 0.11 0.79 6.00
N ARG A 32 0.47 -0.49 5.83
CA ARG A 32 1.02 -1.32 6.92
C ARG A 32 2.26 -0.69 7.56
N ARG A 33 3.19 -0.20 6.76
CA ARG A 33 4.40 0.48 7.24
C ARG A 33 4.06 1.76 8.01
N GLN A 34 3.11 2.56 7.51
CA GLN A 34 2.65 3.77 8.19
C GLN A 34 2.00 3.45 9.54
N LEU A 35 1.08 2.49 9.60
CA LEU A 35 0.44 2.10 10.85
C LEU A 35 1.45 1.51 11.86
N THR A 36 2.46 0.79 11.37
CA THR A 36 3.56 0.28 12.21
C THR A 36 4.35 1.43 12.83
N ALA A 37 4.72 2.43 12.04
CA ALA A 37 5.45 3.61 12.53
C ALA A 37 4.60 4.45 13.51
N ILE A 38 3.30 4.58 13.25
CA ILE A 38 2.36 5.26 14.15
C ILE A 38 2.27 4.51 15.49
N SER A 39 2.12 3.18 15.46
CA SER A 39 2.12 2.37 16.69
C SER A 39 3.42 2.56 17.47
N ALA A 40 4.58 2.45 16.81
CA ALA A 40 5.87 2.60 17.47
C ALA A 40 6.05 4.00 18.08
N SER A 41 5.57 5.06 17.40
CA SER A 41 5.61 6.43 17.91
C SER A 41 4.69 6.64 19.12
N LYS A 42 3.55 5.96 19.16
CA LYS A 42 2.67 5.94 20.33
C LYS A 42 3.34 5.22 21.49
N ASP A 43 3.91 4.04 21.22
CA ASP A 43 4.52 3.18 22.24
C ASP A 43 5.79 3.83 22.84
N SER A 44 6.51 4.66 22.08
CA SER A 44 7.64 5.45 22.58
C SER A 44 7.24 6.76 23.27
N GLY A 45 5.96 7.12 23.30
CA GLY A 45 5.46 8.36 23.87
C GLY A 45 5.70 9.62 23.02
N LEU A 46 6.18 9.47 21.77
CA LEU A 46 6.38 10.59 20.84
C LEU A 46 5.06 11.26 20.43
N ILE A 47 3.97 10.50 20.39
CA ILE A 47 2.62 11.00 20.12
C ILE A 47 1.62 10.41 21.11
N THR A 48 0.52 11.13 21.36
CA THR A 48 -0.56 10.63 22.21
C THR A 48 -1.36 9.52 21.52
N SER A 49 -2.11 8.73 22.30
CA SER A 49 -3.05 7.74 21.76
C SER A 49 -4.06 8.35 20.79
N GLU A 50 -4.59 9.55 21.10
CA GLU A 50 -5.55 10.25 20.24
C GLU A 50 -4.92 10.68 18.91
N GLN A 51 -3.70 11.24 18.95
CA GLN A 51 -2.95 11.59 17.75
C GLN A 51 -2.63 10.35 16.90
N ALA A 52 -2.28 9.23 17.54
CA ALA A 52 -2.03 7.97 16.84
C ALA A 52 -3.29 7.47 16.10
N ASN A 53 -4.46 7.53 16.76
CA ASN A 53 -5.72 7.11 16.17
C ASN A 53 -6.10 7.99 14.97
N ALA A 54 -6.01 9.32 15.13
CA ALA A 54 -6.32 10.27 14.06
C ALA A 54 -5.42 10.05 12.83
N LYS A 55 -4.10 9.93 13.04
CA LYS A 55 -3.13 9.66 11.96
C LYS A 55 -3.39 8.32 11.28
N ALA A 56 -3.76 7.29 12.04
CA ALA A 56 -4.06 5.97 11.49
C ALA A 56 -5.32 6.00 10.61
N VAL A 57 -6.40 6.66 11.07
CA VAL A 57 -7.64 6.84 10.30
C VAL A 57 -7.38 7.64 9.02
N GLU A 58 -6.60 8.70 9.10
CA GLU A 58 -6.23 9.51 7.93
C GLU A 58 -5.46 8.69 6.88
N ALA A 59 -4.48 7.89 7.31
CA ALA A 59 -3.71 7.03 6.41
C ALA A 59 -4.60 5.99 5.70
N ILE A 60 -5.58 5.42 6.42
CA ILE A 60 -6.55 4.49 5.85
C ILE A 60 -7.47 5.20 4.85
N GLY A 61 -7.94 6.41 5.18
CA GLY A 61 -8.75 7.25 4.30
C GLY A 61 -8.05 7.53 2.97
N LYS A 62 -6.79 7.96 3.02
CA LYS A 62 -5.93 8.18 1.84
C LYS A 62 -5.76 6.92 1.00
N THR A 63 -5.62 5.76 1.63
CA THR A 63 -5.51 4.48 0.92
C THR A 63 -6.83 4.12 0.24
N ARG A 64 -7.98 4.41 0.87
CA ARG A 64 -9.32 4.15 0.35
C ARG A 64 -9.71 5.05 -0.84
N GLU A 65 -9.11 6.24 -0.95
CA GLU A 65 -9.33 7.15 -2.08
C GLU A 65 -8.75 6.65 -3.39
N ALA A 66 -7.86 5.65 -3.35
CA ALA A 66 -7.37 4.98 -4.55
C ALA A 66 -8.56 4.37 -5.31
N LYS A 67 -8.85 4.89 -6.51
CA LYS A 67 -9.91 4.42 -7.41
C LYS A 67 -9.50 3.12 -8.10
N SER A 68 -9.26 2.06 -7.34
CA SER A 68 -8.98 0.73 -7.88
C SER A 68 -10.12 -0.24 -7.68
N LYS A 69 -10.37 -1.08 -8.69
CA LYS A 69 -11.35 -2.16 -8.65
C LYS A 69 -10.90 -3.35 -7.79
N TYR A 70 -9.60 -3.52 -7.56
CA TYR A 70 -9.08 -4.66 -6.80
C TYR A 70 -8.86 -4.34 -5.32
N LEU A 71 -8.78 -3.05 -4.97
CA LEU A 71 -8.72 -2.61 -3.58
C LEU A 71 -10.09 -2.75 -2.92
N GLN A 72 -10.21 -3.75 -2.05
CA GLN A 72 -11.46 -4.00 -1.34
C GLN A 72 -11.71 -2.93 -0.28
N ARG A 73 -12.88 -2.28 -0.34
CA ARG A 73 -13.30 -1.28 0.66
C ARG A 73 -13.57 -1.86 2.05
N LYS A 74 -14.28 -3.00 2.12
CA LYS A 74 -14.69 -3.60 3.39
C LYS A 74 -13.51 -3.86 4.35
N PRO A 75 -12.36 -4.41 3.91
CA PRO A 75 -11.17 -4.51 4.76
C PRO A 75 -10.66 -3.16 5.28
N LEU A 76 -10.60 -2.12 4.44
CA LEU A 76 -10.17 -0.78 4.86
C LEU A 76 -11.13 -0.17 5.88
N ASP A 77 -12.45 -0.30 5.67
CA ASP A 77 -13.46 0.19 6.61
C ASP A 77 -13.36 -0.54 7.97
N TYR A 78 -13.07 -1.84 7.95
CA TYR A 78 -12.80 -2.60 9.17
C TYR A 78 -11.55 -2.10 9.90
N LEU A 79 -10.45 -1.86 9.17
CA LEU A 79 -9.21 -1.30 9.73
C LEU A 79 -9.45 0.11 10.30
N GLU A 80 -10.24 0.93 9.61
CA GLU A 80 -10.57 2.28 10.08
C GLU A 80 -11.31 2.23 11.41
N ARG A 81 -12.32 1.36 11.52
CA ARG A 81 -13.12 1.19 12.74
C ARG A 81 -12.27 0.80 13.95
N ILE A 82 -11.33 -0.14 13.79
CA ILE A 82 -10.48 -0.55 14.91
C ILE A 82 -9.45 0.53 15.28
N CYS A 83 -8.94 1.29 14.31
CA CYS A 83 -8.08 2.44 14.58
C CYS A 83 -8.81 3.55 15.35
N ARG A 84 -10.07 3.84 15.00
CA ARG A 84 -10.92 4.78 15.77
C ARG A 84 -11.09 4.37 17.23
N ASN A 85 -11.10 3.06 17.51
CA ASN A 85 -11.22 2.52 18.87
C ASN A 85 -9.90 2.47 19.64
N GLY A 86 -8.77 2.91 19.06
CA GLY A 86 -7.46 2.89 19.74
C GLY A 86 -6.55 1.71 19.37
N TRP A 87 -6.99 0.82 18.48
CA TRP A 87 -6.38 -0.50 18.29
C TRP A 87 -5.44 -0.51 17.07
N VAL A 88 -4.58 0.51 16.95
CA VAL A 88 -3.66 0.67 15.81
C VAL A 88 -2.73 -0.53 15.64
N SER A 89 -2.18 -1.07 16.74
CA SER A 89 -1.29 -2.24 16.70
C SER A 89 -2.02 -3.51 16.24
N GLU A 90 -3.31 -3.65 16.58
CA GLU A 90 -4.14 -4.77 16.08
C GLU A 90 -4.43 -4.60 14.58
N ALA A 91 -4.64 -3.37 14.11
CA ALA A 91 -4.80 -3.09 12.69
C ALA A 91 -3.59 -3.57 11.87
N VAL A 92 -2.37 -3.32 12.36
CA VAL A 92 -1.14 -3.83 11.72
C VAL A 92 -1.16 -5.36 11.61
N LYS A 93 -1.56 -6.06 12.69
CA LYS A 93 -1.64 -7.54 12.71
C LYS A 93 -2.73 -8.10 11.80
N ARG A 94 -3.79 -7.34 11.54
CA ARG A 94 -4.93 -7.75 10.71
C ARG A 94 -4.66 -7.61 9.22
N ILE A 95 -3.83 -6.66 8.81
CA ILE A 95 -3.52 -6.40 7.39
C ILE A 95 -3.13 -7.68 6.62
N PRO A 96 -2.14 -8.50 7.04
CA PRO A 96 -1.76 -9.69 6.27
C PRO A 96 -2.89 -10.75 6.21
N LYS A 97 -3.81 -10.76 7.18
CA LYS A 97 -4.99 -11.65 7.15
C LYS A 97 -6.05 -11.19 6.15
N LEU A 98 -6.20 -9.87 6.02
CA LEU A 98 -7.15 -9.24 5.10
C LEU A 98 -6.62 -9.20 3.66
N TYR A 99 -5.29 -9.17 3.50
CA TYR A 99 -4.59 -9.12 2.23
C TYR A 99 -3.53 -10.23 2.20
N PRO A 100 -3.93 -11.50 1.98
CA PRO A 100 -3.04 -12.67 2.12
C PRO A 100 -1.88 -12.71 1.14
N TYR A 101 -1.97 -12.00 0.01
CA TYR A 101 -0.89 -11.90 -0.97
C TYR A 101 0.09 -10.75 -0.68
N LEU A 102 -0.14 -9.96 0.37
CA LEU A 102 0.70 -8.81 0.69
C LEU A 102 2.16 -9.19 0.98
N ASP A 103 2.37 -10.35 1.61
CA ASP A 103 3.72 -10.85 1.92
C ASP A 103 4.34 -11.66 0.74
N HIS A 104 3.67 -11.70 -0.41
CA HIS A 104 4.11 -12.40 -1.62
C HIS A 104 4.16 -11.45 -2.83
N PRO A 105 5.16 -10.56 -2.93
CA PRO A 105 5.30 -9.63 -4.05
C PRO A 105 5.38 -10.31 -5.42
N ASP A 106 5.91 -11.52 -5.47
CA ASP A 106 5.92 -12.40 -6.65
C ASP A 106 4.50 -12.71 -7.16
N ARG A 107 3.50 -12.69 -6.28
CA ARG A 107 2.08 -12.95 -6.57
C ARG A 107 1.26 -11.69 -6.82
N TRP A 108 1.86 -10.50 -6.72
CA TRP A 108 1.20 -9.22 -7.08
C TRP A 108 0.97 -9.09 -8.59
N ILE A 109 1.46 -10.07 -9.35
CA ILE A 109 1.21 -10.27 -10.76
C ILE A 109 -0.02 -11.17 -10.89
N ARG A 110 -1.22 -10.68 -10.58
CA ARG A 110 -2.40 -11.40 -11.05
C ARG A 110 -2.51 -11.18 -12.55
N LYS A 111 -2.18 -12.24 -13.30
CA LYS A 111 -2.55 -12.43 -14.70
C LYS A 111 -4.07 -12.20 -14.80
N ASP A 112 -4.46 -11.42 -15.78
CA ASP A 112 -5.83 -11.44 -16.29
C ASP A 112 -6.19 -12.91 -16.57
N GLU A 113 -7.06 -13.48 -15.73
CA GLU A 113 -7.99 -14.53 -16.12
C GLU A 113 -9.28 -13.84 -16.57
#